data_AF-A0A554VND2-F1
#
_entry.id   AF-A0A554VND2-F1
#
_cell.length_a   1.000
_cell.length_b   1.000
_cell.length_c   1.000
_cell.angle_alpha   90.00
_cell.angle_beta   90.00
_cell.angle_gamma   90.00
#
_symmetry.space_group_name_H-M   'P 1'
#
loop_
_entity.id
_entity.type
_entity.pdbx_description
1 polymer ?
#
loop_
_entity_poly.entity_id
_entity_poly.type
_entity_poly.pdbx_seq_one_letter_code
_entity_poly.pdbx_strand_id
1 'polypeptide(L)'
;MQNKNNEEDIKKAINLIIENDVEYDDLIEFFIDNDIDYKIVEDLFIFLPIIFCRIMLPQVNFPDTFIEMKDNNETRKVFKSMPIYNLIYKTVEEYIKMLSGQDIIKIAGLSAEFKVISDLLIKEGEDDENLLKEIKLTEMVINR
;
A
#
# COMPACT_ATOMS: atom_id res chain seq x y z
N MET A 1 -13.76 -18.96 -10.24
CA MET A 1 -13.04 -19.68 -9.17
C MET A 1 -11.71 -19.01 -8.81
N GLN A 2 -11.09 -18.20 -9.69
CA GLN A 2 -9.80 -17.52 -9.41
C GLN A 2 -9.87 -16.44 -8.30
N ASN A 3 -10.96 -15.67 -8.23
CA ASN A 3 -11.05 -14.55 -7.27
C ASN A 3 -11.08 -14.96 -5.79
N LYS A 4 -11.49 -16.20 -5.48
CA LYS A 4 -11.59 -16.66 -4.09
C LYS A 4 -10.22 -16.91 -3.46
N ASN A 5 -9.24 -17.31 -4.27
CA ASN A 5 -7.86 -17.51 -3.83
C ASN A 5 -7.19 -16.17 -3.51
N ASN A 6 -7.35 -15.19 -4.40
CA ASN A 6 -6.68 -13.89 -4.26
C ASN A 6 -7.14 -13.11 -3.01
N GLU A 7 -8.42 -13.18 -2.63
CA GLU A 7 -8.90 -12.50 -1.41
C GLU A 7 -8.32 -13.14 -0.14
N GLU A 8 -8.21 -14.47 -0.10
CA GLU A 8 -7.58 -15.20 0.99
C GLU A 8 -6.08 -14.87 1.07
N ASP A 9 -5.40 -14.79 -0.08
CA ASP A 9 -4.00 -14.38 -0.19
C ASP A 9 -3.76 -12.94 0.30
N ILE A 10 -4.64 -11.99 -0.04
CA ILE A 10 -4.56 -10.61 0.46
C ILE A 10 -4.66 -10.60 1.99
N LYS A 11 -5.63 -11.31 2.55
CA LYS A 11 -5.82 -11.41 4.02
C LYS A 11 -4.62 -12.08 4.68
N LYS A 12 -4.07 -13.12 4.05
CA LYS A 12 -2.85 -13.81 4.52
C LYS A 12 -1.66 -12.86 4.53
N ALA A 13 -1.44 -12.10 3.46
CA ALA A 13 -0.37 -11.11 3.38
C ALA A 13 -0.46 -10.04 4.48
N ILE A 14 -1.67 -9.54 4.75
CA ILE A 14 -1.93 -8.60 5.85
C ILE A 14 -1.51 -9.20 7.19
N ASN A 15 -1.97 -10.42 7.50
CA ASN A 15 -1.64 -11.09 8.77
C ASN A 15 -0.15 -11.39 8.89
N LEU A 16 0.48 -11.82 7.80
CA LEU A 16 1.91 -12.07 7.75
C LEU A 16 2.73 -10.82 8.10
N ILE A 17 2.38 -9.64 7.56
CA ILE A 17 3.04 -8.38 7.93
C ILE A 17 2.79 -8.05 9.40
N ILE A 18 1.57 -8.24 9.90
CA ILE A 18 1.20 -7.90 11.29
C ILE A 18 1.97 -8.76 12.29
N GLU A 19 1.99 -10.08 12.06
CA GLU A 19 2.51 -11.07 13.00
C GLU A 19 4.04 -11.16 12.99
N ASN A 20 4.69 -10.68 11.93
CA ASN A 20 6.13 -10.85 11.73
C ASN A 20 6.83 -9.51 11.52
N ASP A 21 8.07 -9.39 12.00
CA ASP A 21 8.92 -8.23 11.74
C ASP A 21 9.77 -8.53 10.50
N VAL A 22 9.20 -8.26 9.33
CA VAL A 22 9.80 -8.56 8.03
C VAL A 22 10.27 -7.27 7.40
N GLU A 23 11.54 -7.23 7.03
CA GLU A 23 12.12 -6.11 6.30
C GLU A 23 11.44 -5.95 4.93
N TYR A 24 11.30 -4.71 4.48
CA TYR A 24 10.63 -4.42 3.21
C TYR A 24 11.28 -5.15 2.03
N ASP A 25 12.61 -5.24 2.02
CA ASP A 25 13.36 -5.86 0.92
C ASP A 25 13.13 -7.38 0.82
N ASP A 26 12.74 -8.03 1.92
CA ASP A 26 12.51 -9.48 1.98
C ASP A 26 11.03 -9.87 1.80
N LEU A 27 10.13 -8.88 1.71
CA LEU A 27 8.68 -9.09 1.78
C LEU A 27 8.13 -9.98 0.65
N ILE A 28 8.71 -9.87 -0.55
CA ILE A 28 8.30 -10.67 -1.72
C ILE A 28 8.61 -12.15 -1.49
N GLU A 29 9.86 -12.46 -1.12
CA GLU A 29 10.30 -13.83 -0.85
C GLU A 29 9.50 -14.41 0.32
N PHE A 30 9.32 -13.61 1.37
CA PHE A 30 8.53 -14.00 2.54
C PHE A 30 7.07 -14.36 2.19
N PHE A 31 6.42 -13.62 1.28
CA PHE A 31 5.07 -13.97 0.83
C PHE A 31 5.03 -15.27 0.04
N ILE A 32 5.99 -15.49 -0.85
CA ILE A 32 6.09 -16.72 -1.65
C ILE A 32 6.33 -17.93 -0.74
N ASP A 33 7.25 -17.83 0.22
CA ASP A 33 7.58 -18.88 1.18
C ASP A 33 6.40 -19.23 2.10
N ASN A 34 5.44 -18.31 2.24
CA ASN A 34 4.19 -18.51 2.95
C ASN A 34 3.01 -18.75 1.99
N ASP A 35 3.22 -19.44 0.87
CA ASP A 35 2.19 -19.93 -0.05
C ASP A 35 1.22 -18.85 -0.59
N ILE A 36 1.66 -17.60 -0.78
CA ILE A 36 0.89 -16.60 -1.53
C ILE A 36 1.17 -16.79 -3.03
N ASP A 37 0.13 -16.75 -3.87
CA ASP A 37 0.28 -16.93 -5.32
C ASP A 37 1.24 -15.88 -5.91
N TYR A 38 2.37 -16.34 -6.48
CA TYR A 38 3.39 -15.51 -7.13
C TYR A 38 2.81 -14.51 -8.15
N LYS A 39 1.65 -14.80 -8.74
CA LYS A 39 0.98 -13.92 -9.71
C LYS A 39 0.48 -12.62 -9.11
N ILE A 40 0.29 -12.55 -7.80
CA ILE A 40 -0.21 -11.36 -7.10
C ILE A 40 0.79 -10.79 -6.09
N VAL A 41 1.87 -11.50 -5.78
CA VAL A 41 2.87 -11.08 -4.78
C VAL A 41 3.44 -9.70 -5.07
N GLU A 42 3.84 -9.42 -6.32
CA GLU A 42 4.34 -8.09 -6.69
C GLU A 42 3.27 -7.00 -6.52
N ASP A 43 2.03 -7.28 -6.90
CA ASP A 43 0.92 -6.34 -6.75
C ASP A 43 0.59 -6.11 -5.26
N LEU A 44 0.71 -7.11 -4.40
CA LEU A 44 0.55 -6.98 -2.96
C LEU A 44 1.68 -6.13 -2.36
N PHE A 45 2.93 -6.44 -2.69
CA PHE A 45 4.10 -5.70 -2.25
C PHE A 45 4.01 -4.21 -2.56
N ILE A 46 3.51 -3.87 -3.76
CA ILE A 46 3.36 -2.48 -4.20
C ILE A 46 2.11 -1.85 -3.59
N PHE A 47 0.93 -2.43 -3.81
CA PHE A 47 -0.34 -1.73 -3.58
C PHE A 47 -0.86 -1.86 -2.15
N LEU A 48 -0.52 -2.92 -1.41
CA LEU A 48 -1.05 -3.12 -0.08
C LEU A 48 -0.64 -1.98 0.89
N PRO A 49 0.66 -1.60 1.00
CA PRO A 49 1.06 -0.47 1.85
C PRO A 49 0.44 0.86 1.43
N ILE A 50 0.35 1.10 0.12
CA ILE A 50 -0.24 2.32 -0.47
C ILE A 50 -1.70 2.43 -0.06
N ILE A 51 -2.47 1.36 -0.21
CA ILE A 51 -3.90 1.35 0.12
C ILE A 51 -4.11 1.62 1.61
N PHE A 52 -3.32 0.99 2.49
CA PHE A 52 -3.37 1.25 3.94
C PHE A 52 -3.07 2.71 4.27
N CYS A 53 -1.99 3.27 3.69
CA CYS A 53 -1.63 4.68 3.86
C CYS A 53 -2.77 5.62 3.44
N ARG A 54 -3.36 5.39 2.26
CA ARG A 54 -4.41 6.25 1.70
C ARG A 54 -5.72 6.17 2.48
N ILE A 55 -6.10 4.99 2.97
CA ILE A 55 -7.28 4.83 3.83
C ILE A 55 -7.06 5.48 5.20
N MET A 56 -5.86 5.36 5.76
CA MET A 56 -5.52 5.96 7.06
C MET A 56 -5.45 7.48 7.02
N LEU A 57 -5.04 8.07 5.87
CA LEU A 57 -4.83 9.51 5.72
C LEU A 57 -5.78 10.13 4.67
N PRO A 58 -7.12 10.03 4.84
CA PRO A 58 -8.07 10.47 3.82
C PRO A 58 -8.07 11.98 3.55
N GLN A 59 -7.39 12.76 4.39
CA GLN A 59 -7.25 14.20 4.26
C GLN A 59 -6.15 14.62 3.26
N VAL A 60 -5.21 13.70 2.96
CA VAL A 60 -4.11 13.97 2.03
C VAL A 60 -4.61 13.85 0.60
N ASN A 61 -4.23 14.80 -0.24
CA ASN A 61 -4.57 14.80 -1.66
C ASN A 61 -3.62 13.88 -2.45
N PHE A 62 -3.92 12.57 -2.44
CA PHE A 62 -3.15 11.58 -3.20
C PHE A 62 -3.45 11.62 -4.70
N PRO A 63 -2.44 11.45 -5.57
CA PRO A 63 -2.67 11.22 -6.99
C PRO A 63 -3.47 9.93 -7.26
N ASP A 64 -4.47 10.02 -8.13
CA ASP A 64 -5.23 8.87 -8.65
C ASP A 64 -4.44 8.05 -9.68
N THR A 65 -3.27 8.55 -10.08
CA THR A 65 -2.38 7.96 -11.09
C THR A 65 -1.00 7.66 -10.55
N PHE A 66 -0.30 6.76 -11.24
CA PHE A 66 1.10 6.45 -11.04
C PHE A 66 1.80 6.28 -12.40
N ILE A 67 3.12 6.39 -12.39
CA ILE A 67 3.97 6.15 -13.57
C ILE A 67 4.53 4.73 -13.42
N GLU A 68 4.18 3.86 -14.36
CA GLU A 68 4.84 2.56 -14.51
C GLU A 68 6.05 2.73 -15.41
N MET A 69 7.23 2.37 -14.90
CA MET A 69 8.45 2.25 -15.68
C MET A 69 8.71 0.78 -15.99
N LYS A 70 8.74 0.47 -17.29
CA LYS A 70 9.07 -0.86 -17.80
C LYS A 70 9.93 -0.77 -19.05
N ASP A 71 11.10 -1.38 -19.04
CA ASP A 71 12.05 -1.37 -20.17
C ASP A 71 12.36 0.05 -20.70
N ASN A 72 12.55 1.02 -19.79
CA ASN A 72 12.71 2.46 -20.07
C ASN A 72 11.50 3.16 -20.73
N ASN A 73 10.34 2.50 -20.80
CA ASN A 73 9.09 3.14 -21.20
C ASN A 73 8.31 3.56 -19.96
N GLU A 74 7.89 4.82 -19.96
CA GLU A 74 7.01 5.38 -18.95
C GLU A 74 5.56 5.33 -19.44
N THR A 75 4.70 4.68 -18.67
CA THR A 75 3.25 4.66 -18.91
C THR A 75 2.53 5.19 -17.67
N ARG A 76 1.78 6.27 -17.84
CA ARG A 76 0.88 6.76 -16.79
C ARG A 76 -0.36 5.86 -16.70
N LYS A 77 -0.65 5.34 -15.52
CA LYS A 77 -1.80 4.47 -15.23
C LYS A 77 -2.66 5.06 -14.12
N VAL A 78 -3.96 4.78 -14.18
CA VAL A 78 -4.92 5.12 -13.11
C VAL A 78 -5.06 3.92 -12.18
N PHE A 79 -4.90 4.09 -10.87
CA PHE A 79 -5.01 2.97 -9.91
C PHE A 79 -6.32 2.21 -10.05
N LYS A 80 -7.45 2.94 -10.08
CA LYS A 80 -8.80 2.37 -10.22
C LYS A 80 -9.05 1.64 -11.54
N SER A 81 -8.18 1.79 -12.54
CA SER A 81 -8.28 1.03 -13.79
C SER A 81 -7.69 -0.39 -13.65
N MET A 82 -6.92 -0.68 -12.59
CA MET A 82 -6.31 -1.98 -12.37
C MET A 82 -7.25 -2.91 -11.58
N PRO A 83 -7.65 -4.07 -12.14
CA PRO A 83 -8.52 -5.01 -11.44
C PRO A 83 -7.94 -5.51 -10.11
N ILE A 84 -6.63 -5.77 -10.05
CA ILE A 84 -5.96 -6.24 -8.84
C ILE A 84 -5.94 -5.17 -7.74
N TYR A 85 -5.68 -3.91 -8.09
CA TYR A 85 -5.74 -2.80 -7.15
C TYR A 85 -7.14 -2.68 -6.52
N ASN A 86 -8.19 -2.75 -7.35
CA ASN A 86 -9.57 -2.67 -6.86
C ASN A 86 -9.94 -3.85 -5.95
N LEU A 87 -9.42 -5.05 -6.26
CA LEU A 87 -9.61 -6.22 -5.41
C LEU A 87 -8.93 -6.01 -4.04
N ILE A 88 -7.65 -5.64 -4.03
CA ILE A 88 -6.90 -5.36 -2.80
C ILE A 88 -7.61 -4.27 -1.99
N TYR A 89 -8.00 -3.16 -2.63
CA TYR A 89 -8.68 -2.04 -1.97
C TYR A 89 -9.95 -2.50 -1.28
N LYS A 90 -10.81 -3.25 -1.98
CA LYS A 90 -12.06 -3.76 -1.41
C LYS A 90 -11.79 -4.69 -0.22
N THR A 91 -10.84 -5.62 -0.36
CA THR A 91 -10.50 -6.54 0.73
C THR A 91 -9.97 -5.78 1.95
N VAL A 92 -9.10 -4.79 1.75
CA VAL A 92 -8.56 -3.95 2.84
C VAL A 92 -9.66 -3.12 3.49
N GLU A 93 -10.55 -2.48 2.72
CA GLU A 93 -11.64 -1.66 3.25
C GLU A 93 -12.58 -2.45 4.19
N GLU A 94 -12.79 -3.73 3.91
CA GLU A 94 -13.53 -4.63 4.78
C GLU A 94 -12.71 -5.08 6.00
N TYR A 95 -11.44 -5.43 5.79
CA TYR A 95 -10.58 -6.05 6.80
C TYR A 95 -10.01 -5.05 7.82
N ILE A 96 -9.72 -3.83 7.40
CA ILE A 96 -9.07 -2.79 8.22
C ILE A 96 -9.89 -2.44 9.47
N LYS A 97 -11.21 -2.64 9.43
CA LYS A 97 -12.13 -2.40 10.56
C LYS A 97 -11.89 -3.35 11.75
N MET A 98 -11.16 -4.45 11.52
CA MET A 98 -10.82 -5.44 12.54
C MET A 98 -9.41 -5.25 13.12
N LEU A 99 -8.63 -4.31 12.56
CA LEU A 99 -7.23 -4.10 12.88
C LEU A 99 -7.04 -3.00 13.93
N SER A 100 -5.98 -3.11 14.72
CA SER A 100 -5.58 -2.03 15.63
C SER A 100 -4.90 -0.89 14.86
N GLY A 101 -4.83 0.30 15.46
CA GLY A 101 -4.07 1.41 14.87
C GLY A 101 -2.59 1.08 14.64
N GLN A 102 -1.99 0.26 15.52
CA GLN A 102 -0.60 -0.19 15.37
C GLN A 102 -0.43 -1.09 14.16
N ASP A 103 -1.37 -2.01 13.92
CA ASP A 103 -1.35 -2.90 12.75
C ASP A 103 -1.46 -2.09 11.44
N ILE A 104 -2.35 -1.10 11.42
CA ILE A 104 -2.53 -0.20 10.27
C ILE A 104 -1.25 0.57 9.99
N ILE A 105 -0.62 1.15 11.03
CA ILE A 105 0.65 1.89 10.90
C ILE A 105 1.77 0.96 10.43
N LYS A 106 1.84 -0.28 10.92
CA LYS A 106 2.87 -1.24 10.52
C LYS A 106 2.84 -1.50 9.01
N ILE A 107 1.65 -1.70 8.45
CA ILE A 107 1.49 -1.94 7.00
C ILE A 107 1.66 -0.65 6.20
N ALA A 108 1.04 0.46 6.63
CA ALA A 108 1.17 1.76 5.96
C ALA A 108 2.63 2.24 5.96
N GLY A 109 3.40 1.94 7.02
CA GLY A 109 4.81 2.28 7.20
C GLY A 109 5.73 1.72 6.12
N LEU A 110 5.31 0.66 5.43
CA LEU A 110 6.04 0.10 4.29
C LEU A 110 5.86 0.96 3.02
N SER A 111 4.87 1.87 2.98
CA SER A 111 4.63 2.76 1.84
C SER A 111 5.63 3.91 1.79
N ALA A 112 6.14 4.18 0.59
CA ALA A 112 6.91 5.40 0.33
C ALA A 112 6.10 6.67 0.61
N GLU A 113 4.79 6.66 0.34
CA GLU A 113 3.91 7.82 0.61
C GLU A 113 3.84 8.11 2.11
N PHE A 114 3.70 7.07 2.94
CA PHE A 114 3.65 7.23 4.38
C PHE A 114 4.96 7.76 4.94
N LYS A 115 6.10 7.24 4.47
CA LYS A 115 7.43 7.72 4.89
C LYS A 115 7.60 9.21 4.60
N VAL A 116 7.24 9.65 3.39
CA VAL A 116 7.29 11.07 3.00
C VAL A 116 6.38 11.93 3.87
N ILE A 117 5.13 11.49 4.10
CA ILE A 117 4.19 12.23 4.94
C ILE A 117 4.70 12.32 6.38
N SER A 118 5.15 11.21 6.95
CA SER A 118 5.67 11.16 8.32
C SER A 118 6.88 12.08 8.48
N ASP A 119 7.80 12.10 7.52
CA ASP A 119 8.96 13.00 7.53
C ASP A 119 8.55 14.48 7.48
N LEU A 120 7.48 14.81 6.76
CA LEU A 120 6.93 16.18 6.69
C LEU A 120 6.31 16.58 8.03
N LEU A 121 5.50 15.71 8.63
CA LEU A 121 4.85 15.96 9.92
C LEU A 121 5.88 16.17 11.05
N ILE A 122 6.95 15.36 11.07
CA ILE A 122 8.02 15.49 12.06
C ILE A 122 8.76 16.84 11.92
N LYS A 123 8.92 17.35 10.69
CA LYS A 123 9.64 18.60 10.42
C LYS A 123 8.85 19.86 10.74
N GLU A 124 7.56 19.86 10.43
CA GLU A 124 6.69 21.05 10.56
C GLU A 124 5.97 21.12 11.92
N GLY A 125 6.03 20.05 12.72
CA GLY A 125 5.38 19.93 14.03
C GLY A 125 4.03 19.22 13.93
N GLU A 126 3.77 18.28 14.86
CA GLU A 126 2.60 17.39 14.85
C GLU A 126 1.24 18.11 15.05
N ASP A 127 1.26 19.38 15.48
CA ASP A 127 0.09 20.09 16.01
C ASP A 127 -0.73 20.88 14.96
N ASP A 128 -0.33 20.91 13.68
CA ASP A 128 -1.14 21.55 12.63
C ASP A 128 -2.03 20.54 11.91
N GLU A 129 -3.28 20.42 12.36
CA GLU A 129 -4.32 19.59 11.73
C GLU A 129 -4.59 19.96 10.25
N ASN A 130 -4.18 21.15 9.79
CA ASN A 130 -4.32 21.55 8.39
C ASN A 130 -3.16 21.09 7.51
N LEU A 131 -2.02 20.74 8.10
CA LEU A 131 -0.82 20.34 7.36
C LEU A 131 -1.10 19.17 6.42
N LEU A 132 -1.87 18.16 6.88
CA LEU A 132 -2.27 17.02 6.05
C LEU A 132 -3.04 17.42 4.78
N LYS A 133 -3.87 18.47 4.85
CA LYS A 133 -4.66 18.95 3.69
C LYS A 133 -3.81 19.73 2.70
N GLU A 134 -2.68 20.28 3.15
CA GLU A 134 -1.75 21.05 2.34
C GLU A 134 -0.72 20.16 1.64
N ILE A 135 -0.49 18.95 2.15
CA ILE A 135 0.38 17.96 1.51
C ILE A 135 -0.18 17.60 0.13
N LYS A 136 0.62 17.90 -0.90
CA LYS A 136 0.39 17.51 -2.28
C LYS A 136 1.53 16.60 -2.73
N LEU A 137 1.25 15.31 -2.82
CA LEU A 137 2.20 14.35 -3.36
C LEU A 137 2.19 14.39 -4.89
N THR A 138 3.33 14.08 -5.49
CA THR A 138 3.44 13.83 -6.93
C THR A 138 3.21 12.35 -7.22
N GLU A 139 3.03 12.01 -8.49
CA GLU A 139 2.79 10.62 -8.90
C GLU A 139 3.94 9.70 -8.46
N MET A 140 3.58 8.54 -7.91
CA MET A 140 4.56 7.51 -7.61
C MET A 140 5.11 6.91 -8.91
N VAL A 141 6.40 6.60 -8.91
CA VAL A 141 7.04 5.81 -9.96
C VAL A 141 7.17 4.37 -9.46
N ILE A 142 6.61 3.42 -10.22
CA ILE A 142 6.69 1.99 -9.95
C ILE A 142 7.55 1.34 -11.05
N ASN A 143 8.64 0.72 -10.64
CA ASN A 143 9.53 -0.04 -11.54
C ASN A 143 9.06 -1.49 -11.60
N ARG A 144 8.77 -2.00 -12.81
CA ARG A 144 8.39 -3.39 -13.08
C ARG A 144 9.22 -3.99 -14.22
#